data_AF-A0A3C2EC65-F1
#
_entry.id   AF-A0A3C2EC65-F1
#
_cell.length_a   1.000
_cell.length_b   1.000
_cell.length_c   1.000
_cell.angle_alpha   90.00
_cell.angle_beta   90.00
_cell.angle_gamma   90.00
#
_symmetry.space_group_name_H-M   'P 1'
#
loop_
_entity.id
_entity.type
_entity.pdbx_description
1 polymer ?
#
loop_
_entity_poly.entity_id
_entity_poly.type
_entity_poly.pdbx_seq_one_letter_code
_entity_poly.pdbx_strand_id
1 'polypeptide(L)'
;MDGVYNKHGIVELIMKINGEIVYQYRVDSFSFEEARHIYAHVNYTSFFQDKSKYQHCYILPADPLKIYRNSGEKSALISLKKYEKQLIEIIVRDFNNNESNIRFWVKRNSKTIAKPSPLIYNYILDPGKPALVNDQSAILYFSDSAIYSRMFLHLTQSNSIEKPYKSPFIFINNGFKIFKEKVDLFIKYDSLSPEKLLKTVVVECGSGSRLNSYGGDIFDTYIHAKINRFGTYALFVDTIPPEIKSKNFKSDMTGQQSVSFIIDDNLESENRSNELRYYGYIDDQWVLFEYDKKSKTITHHFEKILDKGTHTLKIELRDGKNNLKVFKDKFIK
;
A
#
# COMPACT_ATOMS: atom_id res chain seq x y z
N MET A 1 27.05 -4.07 5.56
CA MET A 1 26.01 -4.09 6.62
C MET A 1 26.21 -5.39 7.35
N ASP A 2 26.94 -5.35 8.47
CA ASP A 2 27.22 -6.56 9.25
C ASP A 2 26.16 -6.67 10.35
N GLY A 3 25.74 -7.90 10.67
CA GLY A 3 24.80 -8.17 11.78
C GLY A 3 23.31 -8.26 11.42
N VAL A 4 22.93 -8.40 10.14
CA VAL A 4 21.53 -8.56 9.72
C VAL A 4 21.34 -9.82 8.88
N TYR A 5 20.38 -10.68 9.22
CA TYR A 5 20.08 -11.95 8.53
C TYR A 5 19.32 -11.78 7.19
N ASN A 6 19.65 -10.74 6.42
CA ASN A 6 18.97 -10.48 5.15
C ASN A 6 19.61 -11.30 4.03
N LYS A 7 18.79 -11.98 3.21
CA LYS A 7 19.28 -12.57 1.96
C LYS A 7 19.66 -11.43 1.00
N HIS A 8 20.94 -11.27 0.74
CA HIS A 8 21.44 -10.36 -0.30
C HIS A 8 21.11 -10.98 -1.65
N GLY A 9 20.16 -10.38 -2.37
CA GLY A 9 19.67 -10.88 -3.66
C GLY A 9 20.64 -10.61 -4.81
N ILE A 10 20.10 -10.67 -6.03
CA ILE A 10 20.82 -10.27 -7.24
C ILE A 10 21.14 -8.76 -7.14
N VAL A 11 22.42 -8.40 -7.25
CA VAL A 11 22.89 -7.01 -7.24
C VAL A 11 22.98 -6.46 -8.65
N GLU A 12 23.31 -7.30 -9.64
CA GLU A 12 23.38 -6.94 -11.04
C GLU A 12 22.79 -8.04 -11.92
N LEU A 13 22.06 -7.64 -12.95
CA LEU A 13 21.60 -8.52 -14.03
C LEU A 13 21.96 -7.89 -15.36
N ILE A 14 22.52 -8.69 -16.26
CA ILE A 14 22.80 -8.32 -17.65
C ILE A 14 22.07 -9.31 -18.56
N MET A 15 21.26 -8.80 -19.46
CA MET A 15 20.64 -9.58 -20.52
C MET A 15 21.24 -9.20 -21.87
N LYS A 16 21.64 -10.21 -22.64
CA LYS A 16 22.15 -10.06 -24.00
C LYS A 16 21.29 -10.79 -25.00
N ILE A 17 21.18 -10.23 -26.20
CA ILE A 17 20.60 -10.88 -27.37
C ILE A 17 21.66 -10.92 -28.46
N ASN A 18 22.00 -12.13 -28.93
CA ASN A 18 23.04 -12.37 -29.93
C ASN A 18 24.40 -11.72 -29.57
N GLY A 19 24.72 -11.63 -28.27
CA GLY A 19 25.96 -11.05 -27.75
C GLY A 19 25.88 -9.56 -27.40
N GLU A 20 24.86 -8.83 -27.85
CA GLU A 20 24.66 -7.42 -27.53
C GLU A 20 23.87 -7.25 -26.22
N ILE A 21 24.33 -6.38 -25.31
CA ILE A 21 23.59 -6.03 -24.09
C ILE A 21 22.33 -5.25 -24.48
N VAL A 22 21.17 -5.77 -24.09
CA VAL A 22 19.86 -5.12 -24.36
C VAL A 22 19.16 -4.64 -23.11
N TYR A 23 19.58 -5.13 -21.94
CA TYR A 23 19.06 -4.69 -20.66
C TYR A 23 20.09 -4.96 -19.58
N GLN A 24 20.27 -4.01 -18.67
CA GLN A 24 21.10 -4.18 -17.50
C GLN A 24 20.52 -3.36 -16.34
N TYR A 25 20.52 -3.93 -15.15
CA TYR A 25 20.35 -3.15 -13.93
C TYR A 25 21.45 -3.48 -12.95
N ARG A 26 21.75 -2.52 -12.07
CA ARG A 26 22.62 -2.70 -10.91
C ARG A 26 22.17 -1.84 -9.75
N VAL A 27 22.14 -2.44 -8.56
CA VAL A 27 21.70 -1.79 -7.32
C VAL A 27 22.91 -1.50 -6.44
N ASP A 28 23.50 -0.32 -6.58
CA ASP A 28 24.62 0.09 -5.70
C ASP A 28 24.13 0.78 -4.43
N SER A 29 23.02 1.50 -4.52
CA SER A 29 22.36 2.18 -3.41
C SER A 29 20.85 2.24 -3.66
N PHE A 30 20.08 2.43 -2.59
CA PHE A 30 18.62 2.48 -2.67
C PHE A 30 18.09 3.58 -1.75
N SER A 31 17.34 4.53 -2.32
CA SER A 31 16.63 5.53 -1.54
C SER A 31 15.33 4.95 -0.98
N PHE A 32 15.02 5.25 0.28
CA PHE A 32 13.70 4.91 0.85
C PHE A 32 12.55 5.61 0.11
N GLU A 33 12.79 6.76 -0.52
CA GLU A 33 11.79 7.46 -1.34
C GLU A 33 11.44 6.67 -2.61
N GLU A 34 12.42 5.95 -3.16
CA GLU A 34 12.25 5.12 -4.36
C GLU A 34 11.67 3.74 -4.03
N ALA A 35 11.45 3.43 -2.74
CA ALA A 35 11.07 2.11 -2.27
C ALA A 35 9.82 1.55 -2.95
N ARG A 36 8.83 2.42 -3.20
CA ARG A 36 7.59 2.04 -3.87
C ARG A 36 7.77 1.72 -5.36
N HIS A 37 8.84 2.21 -5.99
CA HIS A 37 9.07 2.02 -7.42
C HIS A 37 9.72 0.67 -7.72
N ILE A 38 10.18 -0.07 -6.70
CA ILE A 38 10.61 -1.48 -6.86
C ILE A 38 9.53 -2.36 -7.50
N TYR A 39 8.26 -1.98 -7.32
CA TYR A 39 7.11 -2.65 -7.90
C TYR A 39 6.98 -2.47 -9.41
N ALA A 40 7.68 -1.48 -10.01
CA ALA A 40 7.84 -1.36 -11.45
C ALA A 40 8.93 -2.30 -12.01
N HIS A 41 9.88 -2.67 -11.16
CA HIS A 41 10.99 -3.58 -11.50
C HIS A 41 10.59 -5.06 -11.44
N VAL A 42 9.62 -5.41 -10.59
CA VAL A 42 9.16 -6.80 -10.41
C VAL A 42 7.79 -7.04 -11.02
N ASN A 43 7.48 -8.29 -11.34
CA ASN A 43 6.10 -8.70 -11.62
C ASN A 43 5.29 -8.62 -10.32
N TYR A 44 4.64 -7.46 -10.11
CA TYR A 44 3.89 -7.19 -8.88
C TYR A 44 2.76 -8.20 -8.64
N THR A 45 2.07 -8.63 -9.70
CA THR A 45 0.95 -9.58 -9.58
C THR A 45 1.41 -10.89 -8.96
N SER A 46 2.49 -11.48 -9.47
CA SER A 46 3.07 -12.69 -8.88
C SER A 46 3.59 -12.43 -7.47
N PHE A 47 4.37 -11.36 -7.28
CA PHE A 47 4.90 -11.01 -5.96
C PHE A 47 3.80 -10.88 -4.88
N PHE A 48 2.65 -10.33 -5.23
CA PHE A 48 1.54 -10.20 -4.31
C PHE A 48 0.86 -11.55 -4.03
N GLN A 49 0.53 -12.32 -5.08
CA GLN A 49 -0.25 -13.56 -4.99
C GLN A 49 0.50 -14.72 -4.33
N ASP A 50 1.74 -14.97 -4.75
CA ASP A 50 2.47 -16.20 -4.40
C ASP A 50 3.86 -15.91 -3.79
N LYS A 51 4.20 -14.63 -3.56
CA LYS A 51 5.52 -14.16 -3.08
C LYS A 51 6.69 -14.51 -4.01
N SER A 52 6.42 -14.89 -5.26
CA SER A 52 7.45 -15.11 -6.27
C SER A 52 8.07 -13.79 -6.71
N LYS A 53 9.41 -13.78 -6.80
CA LYS A 53 10.19 -12.59 -7.16
C LYS A 53 10.64 -12.67 -8.62
N TYR A 54 9.70 -12.58 -9.55
CA TYR A 54 10.04 -12.42 -10.96
C TYR A 54 10.42 -10.96 -11.20
N GLN A 55 11.60 -10.74 -11.79
CA GLN A 55 12.05 -9.41 -12.20
C GLN A 55 11.81 -9.21 -13.70
N HIS A 56 11.47 -7.99 -14.08
CA HIS A 56 11.44 -7.63 -15.48
C HIS A 56 12.86 -7.57 -16.05
N CYS A 57 13.02 -8.06 -17.27
CA CYS A 57 14.21 -7.81 -18.08
C CYS A 57 13.99 -6.66 -19.08
N TYR A 58 13.04 -5.77 -18.77
CA TYR A 58 12.69 -4.58 -19.53
C TYR A 58 12.23 -3.50 -18.54
N ILE A 59 12.13 -2.27 -19.01
CA ILE A 59 11.85 -1.09 -18.20
C ILE A 59 10.43 -0.63 -18.53
N LEU A 60 9.62 -0.34 -17.51
CA LEU A 60 8.31 0.24 -17.76
C LEU A 60 8.46 1.70 -18.22
N PRO A 61 7.62 2.19 -19.16
CA PRO A 61 7.79 3.51 -19.77
C PRO A 61 7.97 4.70 -18.81
N ALA A 62 7.33 4.67 -17.64
CA ALA A 62 7.42 5.73 -16.63
C ALA A 62 8.02 5.24 -15.30
N ASP A 63 8.89 4.21 -15.34
CA ASP A 63 9.69 3.76 -14.19
C ASP A 63 10.76 4.81 -13.83
N PRO A 64 10.73 5.41 -12.63
CA PRO A 64 11.69 6.42 -12.23
C PRO A 64 13.00 5.85 -11.65
N LEU A 65 13.12 4.52 -11.48
CA LEU A 65 14.28 3.91 -10.83
C LEU A 65 15.58 4.19 -11.61
N LYS A 66 16.61 4.63 -10.89
CA LYS A 66 17.95 4.92 -11.44
C LYS A 66 18.90 3.73 -11.38
N ILE A 67 18.37 2.51 -11.32
CA ILE A 67 19.16 1.26 -11.26
C ILE A 67 19.53 0.74 -12.64
N TYR A 68 18.86 1.21 -13.70
CA TYR A 68 19.05 0.71 -15.05
C TYR A 68 20.30 1.31 -15.70
N ARG A 69 21.13 0.45 -16.26
CA ARG A 69 22.35 0.81 -16.99
C ARG A 69 22.22 0.30 -18.42
N ASN A 70 22.85 0.96 -19.39
CA ASN A 70 23.01 0.44 -20.76
C ASN A 70 21.71 -0.11 -21.42
N SER A 71 20.55 0.42 -21.03
CA SER A 71 19.25 -0.13 -21.42
C SER A 71 18.55 0.67 -22.53
N GLY A 72 19.12 1.82 -22.92
CA GLY A 72 18.73 2.66 -24.06
C GLY A 72 17.21 2.95 -24.18
N GLU A 73 16.78 3.37 -25.37
CA GLU A 73 15.34 3.49 -25.72
C GLU A 73 14.68 2.11 -25.97
N LYS A 74 15.47 1.03 -26.00
CA LYS A 74 15.05 -0.34 -26.30
C LYS A 74 15.11 -1.20 -25.04
N SER A 75 14.26 -0.88 -24.07
CA SER A 75 13.99 -1.84 -22.99
C SER A 75 13.57 -3.18 -23.62
N ALA A 76 14.06 -4.33 -23.11
CA ALA A 76 14.15 -5.59 -23.87
C ALA A 76 12.80 -6.29 -24.20
N LEU A 77 12.00 -5.66 -25.05
CA LEU A 77 10.93 -6.30 -25.79
C LEU A 77 11.57 -7.05 -26.96
N ILE A 78 11.68 -8.36 -26.82
CA ILE A 78 12.26 -9.23 -27.84
C ILE A 78 11.28 -9.36 -29.01
N SER A 79 11.56 -8.66 -30.11
CA SER A 79 10.78 -8.80 -31.34
C SER A 79 11.13 -10.10 -32.06
N LEU A 80 10.32 -11.14 -31.88
CA LEU A 80 10.50 -12.42 -32.56
C LEU A 80 9.93 -12.40 -33.98
N LYS A 81 10.81 -12.28 -34.98
CA LYS A 81 10.46 -12.41 -36.41
C LYS A 81 10.22 -13.87 -36.80
N LYS A 82 9.54 -14.08 -37.93
CA LYS A 82 9.25 -15.43 -38.43
C LYS A 82 10.58 -16.11 -38.82
N TYR A 83 10.77 -17.36 -38.38
CA TYR A 83 11.93 -18.22 -38.67
C TYR A 83 13.30 -17.82 -38.09
N GLU A 84 13.45 -16.61 -37.56
CA GLU A 84 14.69 -16.17 -36.90
C GLU A 84 14.81 -16.76 -35.48
N LYS A 85 16.01 -17.27 -35.16
CA LYS A 85 16.37 -17.67 -33.79
C LYS A 85 17.21 -16.55 -33.17
N GLN A 86 17.00 -16.27 -31.90
CA GLN A 86 17.80 -15.33 -31.13
C GLN A 86 18.41 -16.05 -29.93
N LEU A 87 19.71 -15.89 -29.73
CA LEU A 87 20.40 -16.41 -28.55
C LEU A 87 20.24 -15.40 -27.42
N ILE A 88 19.63 -15.83 -26.32
CA ILE A 88 19.52 -15.03 -25.10
C ILE A 88 20.57 -15.54 -24.12
N GLU A 89 21.32 -14.61 -23.54
CA GLU A 89 22.18 -14.84 -22.38
C GLU A 89 21.72 -13.95 -21.24
N ILE A 90 21.49 -14.53 -20.05
CA ILE A 90 21.21 -13.80 -18.82
C ILE A 90 22.37 -14.10 -17.85
N ILE A 91 23.00 -13.06 -17.34
CA ILE A 91 24.11 -13.10 -16.39
C ILE A 91 23.65 -12.37 -15.13
N VAL A 92 23.83 -12.98 -13.97
CA VAL A 92 23.49 -12.39 -12.67
C VAL A 92 24.71 -12.39 -11.76
N ARG A 93 24.83 -11.36 -10.93
CA ARG A 93 25.88 -11.26 -9.91
C ARG A 93 25.30 -10.92 -8.55
N ASP A 94 25.85 -11.53 -7.50
CA ASP A 94 25.56 -11.19 -6.12
C ASP A 94 26.49 -10.10 -5.58
N PHE A 95 26.33 -9.73 -4.30
CA PHE A 95 27.14 -8.72 -3.64
C PHE A 95 28.64 -9.08 -3.55
N ASN A 96 28.95 -10.37 -3.53
CA ASN A 96 30.32 -10.89 -3.48
C ASN A 96 30.92 -11.04 -4.89
N ASN A 97 30.23 -10.56 -5.93
CA ASN A 97 30.57 -10.73 -7.34
C ASN A 97 30.60 -12.20 -7.80
N ASN A 98 29.93 -13.13 -7.09
CA ASN A 98 29.72 -14.46 -7.63
C ASN A 98 28.80 -14.35 -8.85
N GLU A 99 29.19 -14.97 -9.96
CA GLU A 99 28.48 -14.90 -11.22
C GLU A 99 27.78 -16.23 -11.54
N SER A 100 26.58 -16.14 -12.11
CA SER A 100 25.90 -17.28 -12.73
C SER A 100 25.26 -16.82 -14.03
N ASN A 101 25.24 -17.69 -15.03
CA ASN A 101 24.62 -17.39 -16.31
C ASN A 101 23.77 -18.54 -16.85
N ILE A 102 22.79 -18.18 -17.67
CA ILE A 102 22.00 -19.12 -18.47
C ILE A 102 21.99 -18.63 -19.91
N ARG A 103 22.09 -19.59 -20.85
CA ARG A 103 22.04 -19.32 -22.30
C ARG A 103 21.03 -20.24 -22.96
N PHE A 104 20.16 -19.66 -23.78
CA PHE A 104 19.13 -20.43 -24.49
C PHE A 104 18.69 -19.73 -25.78
N TRP A 105 18.21 -20.52 -26.73
CA TRP A 105 17.69 -20.01 -27.99
C TRP A 105 16.18 -19.79 -27.89
N VAL A 106 15.70 -18.63 -28.35
CA VAL A 106 14.28 -18.35 -28.54
C VAL A 106 13.97 -18.27 -30.03
N LYS A 107 12.86 -18.91 -30.42
CA LYS A 107 12.36 -18.91 -31.79
C LYS A 107 10.84 -18.76 -31.76
N ARG A 108 10.29 -17.90 -32.61
CA ARG A 108 8.84 -17.85 -32.82
C ARG A 108 8.35 -19.17 -33.42
N ASN A 109 7.38 -19.80 -32.75
CA ASN A 109 6.66 -20.93 -33.32
C ASN A 109 5.81 -20.47 -34.52
N SER A 110 5.76 -21.26 -35.58
CA SER A 110 4.96 -21.00 -36.78
C SER A 110 3.46 -21.28 -36.59
N LYS A 111 3.08 -22.00 -35.52
CA LYS A 111 1.67 -22.22 -35.15
C LYS A 111 1.01 -20.89 -34.78
N THR A 112 -0.21 -20.68 -35.27
CA THR A 112 -1.05 -19.53 -34.92
C THR A 112 -1.22 -19.51 -33.40
N ILE A 113 -0.70 -18.46 -32.76
CA ILE A 113 -0.95 -18.23 -31.33
C ILE A 113 -2.45 -17.99 -31.21
N ALA A 114 -3.15 -18.75 -30.37
CA ALA A 114 -4.54 -18.45 -30.04
C ALA A 114 -4.60 -16.97 -29.63
N LYS A 115 -5.47 -16.18 -30.27
CA LYS A 115 -5.64 -14.79 -29.86
C LYS A 115 -5.95 -14.81 -28.36
N PRO A 116 -5.23 -14.05 -27.53
CA PRO A 116 -5.58 -13.96 -26.12
C PRO A 116 -7.04 -13.50 -26.04
N SER A 117 -7.76 -13.97 -25.03
CA SER A 117 -9.10 -13.48 -24.74
C SER A 117 -9.08 -11.95 -24.72
N PRO A 118 -10.08 -11.29 -25.32
CA PRO A 118 -10.12 -9.83 -25.33
C PRO A 118 -10.07 -9.32 -23.88
N LEU A 119 -9.25 -8.29 -23.67
CA LEU A 119 -9.26 -7.58 -22.39
C LEU A 119 -10.63 -6.95 -22.20
N ILE A 120 -11.19 -7.07 -21.00
CA ILE A 120 -12.41 -6.36 -20.61
C ILE A 120 -11.96 -5.00 -20.06
N TYR A 121 -12.38 -3.91 -20.70
CA TYR A 121 -12.09 -2.54 -20.31
C TYR A 121 -13.13 -1.59 -20.90
N ASN A 122 -13.27 -0.43 -20.30
CA ASN A 122 -14.07 0.69 -20.81
C ASN A 122 -13.29 2.01 -20.87
N TYR A 123 -12.04 2.03 -20.39
CA TYR A 123 -11.12 3.16 -20.48
C TYR A 123 -9.71 2.72 -20.86
N ILE A 124 -8.99 3.58 -21.58
CA ILE A 124 -7.57 3.41 -21.89
C ILE A 124 -6.83 4.62 -21.32
N LEU A 125 -5.83 4.38 -20.48
CA LEU A 125 -5.00 5.41 -19.87
C LEU A 125 -3.57 5.29 -20.39
N ASP A 126 -2.96 6.43 -20.73
CA ASP A 126 -1.57 6.52 -21.16
C ASP A 126 -0.70 7.12 -20.05
N PRO A 127 0.54 6.63 -19.85
CA PRO A 127 1.47 7.24 -18.89
C PRO A 127 1.82 8.66 -19.33
N GLY A 128 2.06 9.56 -18.36
CA GLY A 128 2.41 10.96 -18.62
C GLY A 128 1.23 11.84 -19.00
N LYS A 129 -0.01 11.34 -18.92
CA LYS A 129 -1.23 12.11 -19.19
C LYS A 129 -2.19 12.01 -18.02
N PRO A 130 -2.69 13.15 -17.50
CA PRO A 130 -3.74 13.09 -16.50
C PRO A 130 -5.03 12.54 -17.15
N ALA A 131 -5.84 11.85 -16.36
CA ALA A 131 -7.10 11.30 -16.83
C ALA A 131 -8.18 11.40 -15.76
N LEU A 132 -9.39 11.77 -16.19
CA LEU A 132 -10.59 11.71 -15.39
C LEU A 132 -11.46 10.57 -15.92
N VAL A 133 -11.75 9.60 -15.07
CA VAL A 133 -12.59 8.46 -15.39
C VAL A 133 -13.87 8.60 -14.59
N ASN A 134 -15.01 8.64 -15.29
CA ASN A 134 -16.30 8.90 -14.67
C ASN A 134 -17.23 7.69 -14.86
N ASP A 135 -17.83 7.24 -13.77
CA ASP A 135 -18.96 6.33 -13.75
C ASP A 135 -20.10 6.98 -12.96
N GLN A 136 -21.33 6.49 -13.10
CA GLN A 136 -22.52 7.11 -12.52
C GLN A 136 -22.41 7.42 -11.02
N SER A 137 -21.69 6.58 -10.25
CA SER A 137 -21.52 6.71 -8.80
C SER A 137 -20.09 7.01 -8.35
N ALA A 138 -19.11 7.05 -9.27
CA ALA A 138 -17.71 7.22 -8.89
C ALA A 138 -16.89 7.97 -9.93
N ILE A 139 -15.97 8.79 -9.46
CA ILE A 139 -14.99 9.48 -10.28
C ILE A 139 -13.60 9.06 -9.82
N LEU A 140 -12.75 8.67 -10.76
CA LEU A 140 -11.33 8.52 -10.52
C LEU A 140 -10.57 9.63 -11.23
N TYR A 141 -9.62 10.25 -10.53
CA TYR A 141 -8.66 11.16 -11.12
C TYR A 141 -7.24 10.61 -11.00
N PHE A 142 -6.62 10.44 -12.16
CA PHE A 142 -5.24 10.03 -12.33
C PHE A 142 -4.42 11.27 -12.69
N SER A 143 -3.40 11.57 -11.88
CA SER A 143 -2.36 12.53 -12.27
C SER A 143 -1.57 12.01 -13.47
N ASP A 144 -0.81 12.89 -14.13
CA ASP A 144 0.12 12.51 -15.20
C ASP A 144 1.19 11.48 -14.76
N SER A 145 1.42 11.40 -13.45
CA SER A 145 2.41 10.55 -12.81
C SER A 145 1.81 9.31 -12.14
N ALA A 146 0.50 9.08 -12.30
CA ALA A 146 -0.23 8.02 -11.59
C ALA A 146 0.08 6.59 -12.06
N ILE A 147 0.56 6.40 -13.30
CA ILE A 147 0.74 5.05 -13.89
C ILE A 147 2.11 4.86 -14.55
N TYR A 148 2.66 3.65 -14.45
CA TYR A 148 3.97 3.30 -15.04
C TYR A 148 3.90 3.01 -16.55
N SER A 149 2.77 2.54 -17.05
CA SER A 149 2.59 2.08 -18.42
C SER A 149 1.13 2.17 -18.84
N ARG A 150 0.85 2.03 -20.15
CA ARG A 150 -0.51 2.05 -20.67
C ARG A 150 -1.38 1.04 -19.95
N MET A 151 -2.54 1.49 -19.51
CA MET A 151 -3.47 0.73 -18.67
C MET A 151 -4.83 0.63 -19.35
N PHE A 152 -5.33 -0.60 -19.45
CA PHE A 152 -6.71 -0.88 -19.81
C PHE A 152 -7.50 -0.97 -18.51
N LEU A 153 -8.38 -0.01 -18.28
CA LEU A 153 -9.16 0.12 -17.07
C LEU A 153 -10.60 -0.32 -17.33
N HIS A 154 -11.09 -1.19 -16.45
CA HIS A 154 -12.47 -1.60 -16.34
C HIS A 154 -13.03 -1.05 -15.04
N LEU A 155 -13.89 -0.05 -15.14
CA LEU A 155 -14.60 0.56 -14.03
C LEU A 155 -16.08 0.18 -14.13
N THR A 156 -16.61 -0.49 -13.12
CA THR A 156 -18.02 -0.86 -13.05
C THR A 156 -18.53 -0.73 -11.62
N GLN A 157 -19.85 -0.78 -11.44
CA GLN A 157 -20.47 -0.76 -10.12
C GLN A 157 -21.46 -1.91 -9.91
N SER A 158 -21.81 -2.21 -8.66
CA SER A 158 -22.93 -3.11 -8.34
C SER A 158 -24.27 -2.42 -8.60
N ASN A 159 -25.31 -3.22 -8.88
CA ASN A 159 -26.67 -2.70 -9.10
C ASN A 159 -27.42 -2.38 -7.80
N SER A 160 -26.88 -2.80 -6.66
CA SER A 160 -27.50 -2.63 -5.34
C SER A 160 -26.45 -2.21 -4.31
N ILE A 161 -26.95 -1.58 -3.25
CA ILE A 161 -26.18 -1.27 -2.04
C ILE A 161 -26.35 -2.43 -1.07
N GLU A 162 -25.26 -3.14 -0.80
CA GLU A 162 -25.24 -4.22 0.17
C GLU A 162 -25.01 -3.67 1.58
N LYS A 163 -25.72 -4.18 2.59
CA LYS A 163 -25.43 -3.85 3.99
C LYS A 163 -24.11 -4.52 4.40
N PRO A 164 -23.25 -3.86 5.20
CA PRO A 164 -23.47 -2.59 5.93
C PRO A 164 -23.13 -1.31 5.14
N TYR A 165 -22.73 -1.39 3.88
CA TYR A 165 -22.25 -0.27 3.08
C TYR A 165 -23.33 0.79 2.78
N LYS A 166 -22.89 1.95 2.28
CA LYS A 166 -23.72 3.14 1.97
C LYS A 166 -23.57 3.65 0.54
N SER A 167 -22.94 2.87 -0.32
CA SER A 167 -22.86 3.08 -1.75
C SER A 167 -22.89 1.73 -2.47
N PRO A 168 -23.14 1.71 -3.79
CA PRO A 168 -22.76 0.57 -4.62
C PRO A 168 -21.27 0.24 -4.44
N PHE A 169 -20.91 -1.01 -4.69
CA PHE A 169 -19.52 -1.40 -4.85
C PHE A 169 -18.98 -0.80 -6.14
N ILE A 170 -17.81 -0.17 -6.07
CA ILE A 170 -17.06 0.34 -7.19
C ILE A 170 -15.94 -0.65 -7.50
N PHE A 171 -16.05 -1.35 -8.61
CA PHE A 171 -15.08 -2.33 -9.08
C PHE A 171 -14.08 -1.65 -10.01
N ILE A 172 -12.82 -1.53 -9.58
CA ILE A 172 -11.74 -0.90 -10.32
C ILE A 172 -10.74 -1.99 -10.73
N ASN A 173 -10.92 -2.54 -11.94
CA ASN A 173 -10.18 -3.70 -12.45
C ASN A 173 -10.21 -4.93 -11.52
N ASN A 174 -9.83 -6.08 -12.06
CA ASN A 174 -9.50 -7.26 -11.26
C ASN A 174 -7.97 -7.37 -11.15
N GLY A 175 -7.45 -7.43 -9.92
CA GLY A 175 -6.07 -7.84 -9.67
C GLY A 175 -5.22 -6.83 -8.91
N PHE A 176 -3.94 -7.17 -8.79
CA PHE A 176 -3.06 -6.58 -7.80
C PHE A 176 -2.25 -5.38 -8.30
N LYS A 177 -2.50 -4.82 -9.49
CA LYS A 177 -1.64 -3.71 -9.94
C LYS A 177 -1.79 -2.50 -9.01
N ILE A 178 -0.64 -1.96 -8.63
CA ILE A 178 -0.56 -0.71 -7.88
C ILE A 178 -0.43 0.47 -8.83
N PHE A 179 -0.79 1.64 -8.32
CA PHE A 179 -0.51 2.89 -8.99
C PHE A 179 0.90 3.39 -8.66
N LYS A 180 1.52 4.09 -9.62
CA LYS A 180 2.80 4.78 -9.41
C LYS A 180 2.65 5.87 -8.36
N GLU A 181 1.51 6.56 -8.32
CA GLU A 181 1.11 7.51 -7.28
C GLU A 181 -0.31 7.23 -6.81
N LYS A 182 -0.74 7.78 -5.67
CA LYS A 182 -2.11 7.56 -5.22
C LYS A 182 -3.09 8.22 -6.19
N VAL A 183 -4.17 7.52 -6.50
CA VAL A 183 -5.26 7.97 -7.36
C VAL A 183 -6.37 8.53 -6.49
N ASP A 184 -6.96 9.63 -6.91
CA ASP A 184 -8.10 10.22 -6.22
C ASP A 184 -9.37 9.46 -6.62
N LEU A 185 -10.11 8.97 -5.62
CA LEU A 185 -11.39 8.29 -5.77
C LEU A 185 -12.47 9.11 -5.07
N PHE A 186 -13.50 9.46 -5.81
CA PHE A 186 -14.69 10.13 -5.32
C PHE A 186 -15.85 9.16 -5.46
N ILE A 187 -16.50 8.79 -4.37
CA ILE A 187 -17.70 7.95 -4.41
C ILE A 187 -18.88 8.80 -3.98
N LYS A 188 -19.90 8.85 -4.84
CA LYS A 188 -21.13 9.59 -4.57
C LYS A 188 -21.84 8.96 -3.38
N TYR A 189 -22.29 9.79 -2.44
CA TYR A 189 -23.16 9.32 -1.35
C TYR A 189 -24.60 9.78 -1.63
N ASP A 190 -25.55 8.91 -1.29
CA ASP A 190 -26.97 9.27 -1.26
C ASP A 190 -27.38 9.67 0.16
N SER A 191 -28.63 10.09 0.35
CA SER A 191 -29.28 10.54 1.59
C SER A 191 -28.68 9.98 2.91
N LEU A 192 -27.61 10.62 3.39
CA LEU A 192 -27.01 10.40 4.71
C LEU A 192 -27.33 11.60 5.61
N SER A 193 -27.64 11.34 6.87
CA SER A 193 -27.75 12.42 7.86
C SER A 193 -26.38 13.10 8.03
N PRO A 194 -26.32 14.40 8.36
CA PRO A 194 -25.05 15.11 8.56
C PRO A 194 -24.11 14.40 9.55
N GLU A 195 -24.65 13.82 10.62
CA GLU A 195 -23.88 13.05 11.60
C GLU A 195 -23.21 11.81 10.99
N LYS A 196 -23.96 11.02 10.21
CA LYS A 196 -23.42 9.81 9.55
C LYS A 196 -22.42 10.17 8.46
N LEU A 197 -22.66 11.28 7.76
CA LEU A 197 -21.77 11.77 6.72
C LEU A 197 -20.38 12.09 7.26
N LEU A 198 -20.29 12.75 8.42
CA LEU A 198 -19.02 13.02 9.11
C LEU A 198 -18.27 11.73 9.48
N LYS A 199 -19.00 10.65 9.75
CA LYS A 199 -18.47 9.32 10.07
C LYS A 199 -18.22 8.44 8.85
N THR A 200 -18.47 8.92 7.64
CA THR A 200 -18.36 8.10 6.42
C THR A 200 -16.92 8.07 5.90
N VAL A 201 -16.47 6.87 5.55
CA VAL A 201 -15.14 6.56 4.99
C VAL A 201 -15.28 5.75 3.70
N VAL A 202 -14.28 5.87 2.83
CA VAL A 202 -14.07 4.93 1.73
C VAL A 202 -13.30 3.73 2.27
N VAL A 203 -13.86 2.53 2.09
CA VAL A 203 -13.23 1.27 2.43
C VAL A 203 -12.98 0.43 1.19
N GLU A 204 -11.91 -0.36 1.21
CA GLU A 204 -11.72 -1.46 0.26
C GLU A 204 -12.46 -2.70 0.78
N CYS A 205 -13.36 -3.21 -0.05
CA CYS A 205 -14.18 -4.38 0.22
C CYS A 205 -13.46 -5.64 -0.27
N GLY A 206 -13.14 -6.56 0.64
CA GLY A 206 -12.45 -7.81 0.32
C GLY A 206 -12.66 -8.88 1.39
N SER A 207 -12.13 -10.09 1.15
CA SER A 207 -12.29 -11.27 2.02
C SER A 207 -11.38 -11.28 3.25
N GLY A 208 -10.76 -10.15 3.59
CA GLY A 208 -9.97 -9.99 4.81
C GLY A 208 -10.85 -9.98 6.06
N SER A 209 -10.26 -10.31 7.21
CA SER A 209 -10.96 -10.28 8.50
C SER A 209 -11.30 -8.85 8.97
N ARG A 210 -10.65 -7.82 8.41
CA ARG A 210 -10.86 -6.40 8.71
C ARG A 210 -10.97 -5.60 7.42
N LEU A 211 -11.75 -4.52 7.48
CA LEU A 211 -11.89 -3.58 6.38
C LEU A 211 -10.73 -2.57 6.39
N ASN A 212 -10.17 -2.31 5.21
CA ASN A 212 -9.15 -1.29 5.02
C ASN A 212 -9.82 0.05 4.71
N SER A 213 -9.65 1.02 5.59
CA SER A 213 -10.11 2.39 5.41
C SER A 213 -9.05 3.25 4.75
N TYR A 214 -9.47 3.98 3.73
CA TYR A 214 -8.69 5.02 3.06
C TYR A 214 -9.01 6.42 3.62
N GLY A 215 -9.78 6.50 4.71
CA GLY A 215 -10.32 7.76 5.23
C GLY A 215 -11.48 8.25 4.37
N GLY A 216 -11.71 9.55 4.35
CA GLY A 216 -12.76 10.12 3.53
C GLY A 216 -13.03 11.57 3.90
N ASP A 217 -12.85 12.48 2.94
CA ASP A 217 -13.21 13.88 3.08
C ASP A 217 -14.49 14.17 2.29
N ILE A 218 -15.38 14.99 2.85
CA ILE A 218 -16.61 15.37 2.16
C ILE A 218 -16.23 16.37 1.07
N PHE A 219 -16.60 16.07 -0.16
CA PHE A 219 -16.41 16.94 -1.32
C PHE A 219 -17.71 17.04 -2.09
N ASP A 220 -18.47 18.11 -1.83
CA ASP A 220 -19.82 18.31 -2.37
C ASP A 220 -20.71 17.06 -2.12
N THR A 221 -21.17 16.37 -3.16
CA THR A 221 -22.01 15.16 -3.08
C THR A 221 -21.21 13.85 -3.07
N TYR A 222 -19.89 13.94 -2.86
CA TYR A 222 -18.97 12.81 -2.85
C TYR A 222 -18.23 12.70 -1.52
N ILE A 223 -17.80 11.48 -1.22
CA ILE A 223 -16.69 11.24 -0.29
C ILE A 223 -15.44 10.97 -1.11
N HIS A 224 -14.39 11.73 -0.82
CA HIS A 224 -13.10 11.70 -1.49
C HIS A 224 -12.07 10.95 -0.65
N ALA A 225 -11.33 10.04 -1.28
CA ALA A 225 -10.16 9.40 -0.68
C ALA A 225 -9.07 9.14 -1.73
N LYS A 226 -7.83 9.00 -1.26
CA LYS A 226 -6.68 8.62 -2.11
C LYS A 226 -6.39 7.13 -1.99
N ILE A 227 -6.55 6.38 -3.08
CA ILE A 227 -6.31 4.93 -3.17
C ILE A 227 -4.95 4.63 -3.81
N ASN A 228 -4.33 3.50 -3.47
CA ASN A 228 -2.98 3.13 -3.94
C ASN A 228 -2.94 1.89 -4.85
N ARG A 229 -4.08 1.21 -5.04
CA ARG A 229 -4.22 -0.03 -5.79
C ARG A 229 -5.60 -0.19 -6.39
N PHE A 230 -5.71 -1.11 -7.35
CA PHE A 230 -6.99 -1.65 -7.80
C PHE A 230 -7.70 -2.44 -6.72
N GLY A 231 -9.02 -2.56 -6.84
CA GLY A 231 -9.84 -3.26 -5.86
C GLY A 231 -11.31 -2.91 -5.98
N THR A 232 -12.07 -3.39 -5.01
CA THR A 232 -13.49 -3.06 -4.83
C THR A 232 -13.60 -2.06 -3.70
N TYR A 233 -14.32 -0.96 -3.91
CA TYR A 233 -14.45 0.09 -2.91
C TYR A 233 -15.92 0.45 -2.64
N ALA A 234 -16.22 0.90 -1.44
CA ALA A 234 -17.54 1.43 -1.08
C ALA A 234 -17.46 2.42 0.08
N LEU A 235 -18.58 3.09 0.34
CA LEU A 235 -18.76 3.90 1.53
C LEU A 235 -19.20 3.07 2.72
N PHE A 236 -18.58 3.33 3.88
CA PHE A 236 -18.88 2.71 5.16
C PHE A 236 -18.99 3.79 6.24
N VAL A 237 -19.90 3.63 7.20
CA VAL A 237 -20.09 4.58 8.30
C VAL A 237 -19.42 4.01 9.54
N ASP A 238 -18.36 4.66 10.00
CA ASP A 238 -17.56 4.21 11.12
C ASP A 238 -17.94 4.94 12.41
N THR A 239 -18.71 4.26 13.26
CA THR A 239 -19.19 4.80 14.54
C THR A 239 -18.60 4.08 15.75
N ILE A 240 -17.72 3.11 15.54
CA ILE A 240 -17.23 2.25 16.62
C ILE A 240 -15.99 2.94 17.21
N PRO A 241 -15.96 3.23 18.53
CA PRO A 241 -14.75 3.76 19.15
C PRO A 241 -13.62 2.75 19.16
N PRO A 242 -12.35 3.22 19.11
CA PRO A 242 -11.20 2.34 19.20
C PRO A 242 -11.08 1.70 20.59
N GLU A 243 -10.17 0.75 20.73
CA GLU A 243 -9.99 -0.04 21.94
C GLU A 243 -8.66 0.26 22.64
N ILE A 244 -8.70 0.34 23.98
CA ILE A 244 -7.51 0.45 24.85
C ILE A 244 -7.49 -0.78 25.75
N LYS A 245 -6.43 -1.60 25.66
CA LYS A 245 -6.21 -2.78 26.51
C LYS A 245 -4.96 -2.58 27.36
N SER A 246 -5.08 -2.73 28.67
CA SER A 246 -3.92 -2.70 29.57
C SER A 246 -2.96 -3.84 29.24
N LYS A 247 -1.66 -3.52 29.07
CA LYS A 247 -0.62 -4.54 28.90
C LYS A 247 0.05 -4.90 30.23
N ASN A 248 0.33 -3.88 31.05
CA ASN A 248 0.96 -4.06 32.36
C ASN A 248 0.41 -3.13 33.47
N PHE A 249 -0.63 -2.34 33.19
CA PHE A 249 -1.24 -1.45 34.17
C PHE A 249 -1.92 -2.24 35.31
N LYS A 250 -1.71 -1.78 36.54
CA LYS A 250 -2.31 -2.29 37.78
C LYS A 250 -2.58 -1.12 38.73
N SER A 251 -3.41 -1.34 39.75
CA SER A 251 -3.66 -0.35 40.81
C SER A 251 -2.42 -0.07 41.66
N ASP A 252 -1.48 -1.01 41.76
CA ASP A 252 -0.17 -0.82 42.36
C ASP A 252 0.91 -0.93 41.28
N MET A 253 1.55 0.20 40.98
CA MET A 253 2.64 0.32 40.01
C MET A 253 3.97 0.64 40.71
N THR A 254 4.07 0.40 42.03
CA THR A 254 5.30 0.55 42.80
C THR A 254 6.41 -0.31 42.20
N GLY A 255 7.58 0.28 41.98
CA GLY A 255 8.73 -0.41 41.38
C GLY A 255 8.65 -0.65 39.86
N GLN A 256 7.51 -0.42 39.21
CA GLN A 256 7.40 -0.48 37.75
C GLN A 256 8.06 0.74 37.11
N GLN A 257 8.82 0.54 36.04
CA GLN A 257 9.51 1.64 35.34
C GLN A 257 8.65 2.27 34.23
N SER A 258 7.61 1.58 33.79
CA SER A 258 6.73 2.06 32.72
C SER A 258 5.32 1.52 32.83
N VAL A 259 4.40 2.16 32.13
CA VAL A 259 3.04 1.69 31.90
C VAL A 259 2.78 1.61 30.40
N SER A 260 2.15 0.52 29.96
CA SER A 260 1.92 0.20 28.55
C SER A 260 0.50 -0.28 28.30
N PHE A 261 -0.02 0.10 27.14
CA PHE A 261 -1.33 -0.29 26.66
C PHE A 261 -1.25 -0.73 25.20
N ILE A 262 -2.07 -1.70 24.80
CA ILE A 262 -2.31 -2.03 23.41
C ILE A 262 -3.47 -1.17 22.94
N ILE A 263 -3.29 -0.48 21.81
CA ILE A 263 -4.33 0.32 21.16
C ILE A 263 -4.69 -0.30 19.80
N ASP A 264 -5.97 -0.44 19.52
CA ASP A 264 -6.44 -1.00 18.26
C ASP A 264 -7.75 -0.32 17.81
N ASP A 265 -8.08 -0.48 16.54
CA ASP A 265 -9.30 0.06 15.94
C ASP A 265 -10.12 -1.08 15.30
N ASN A 266 -11.36 -0.85 14.85
CA ASN A 266 -12.10 -1.83 14.04
C ASN A 266 -11.70 -1.79 12.56
N LEU A 267 -11.25 -0.64 12.07
CA LEU A 267 -10.75 -0.47 10.70
C LEU A 267 -9.21 -0.52 10.66
N GLU A 268 -8.65 -0.99 9.56
CA GLU A 268 -7.22 -0.82 9.28
C GLU A 268 -7.00 0.44 8.46
N SER A 269 -5.93 1.18 8.73
CA SER A 269 -5.69 2.47 8.09
C SER A 269 -4.61 2.36 7.02
N GLU A 270 -5.00 2.56 5.75
CA GLU A 270 -4.08 2.58 4.59
C GLU A 270 -3.44 3.96 4.39
N ASN A 271 -3.99 5.00 5.02
CA ASN A 271 -3.56 6.38 4.91
C ASN A 271 -3.14 6.92 6.27
N ARG A 272 -1.92 7.48 6.38
CA ARG A 272 -1.40 8.07 7.63
C ARG A 272 -2.31 9.14 8.24
N SER A 273 -3.08 9.86 7.42
CA SER A 273 -4.05 10.86 7.86
C SER A 273 -5.23 10.28 8.66
N ASN A 274 -5.40 8.96 8.64
CA ASN A 274 -6.47 8.23 9.31
C ASN A 274 -5.90 7.31 10.40
N GLU A 275 -4.72 7.62 10.96
CA GLU A 275 -4.11 6.88 12.07
C GLU A 275 -4.74 7.26 13.43
N LEU A 276 -4.67 6.33 14.39
CA LEU A 276 -5.11 6.55 15.76
C LEU A 276 -4.33 7.71 16.40
N ARG A 277 -5.05 8.59 17.09
CA ARG A 277 -4.48 9.70 17.88
C ARG A 277 -4.71 9.42 19.35
N TYR A 278 -3.66 9.52 20.16
CA TYR A 278 -3.75 9.25 21.59
C TYR A 278 -3.12 10.37 22.41
N TYR A 279 -3.68 10.61 23.60
CA TYR A 279 -3.18 11.58 24.57
C TYR A 279 -3.19 10.96 25.95
N GLY A 280 -2.03 10.93 26.61
CA GLY A 280 -1.87 10.41 27.96
C GLY A 280 -1.76 11.54 28.98
N TYR A 281 -2.34 11.35 30.16
CA TYR A 281 -2.26 12.31 31.26
C TYR A 281 -2.05 11.59 32.59
N ILE A 282 -1.17 12.12 33.42
CA ILE A 282 -1.01 11.73 34.84
C ILE A 282 -1.33 12.97 35.68
N ASP A 283 -2.30 12.85 36.60
CA ASP A 283 -2.79 13.96 37.43
C ASP A 283 -3.17 15.21 36.62
N ASP A 284 -3.89 14.97 35.53
CA ASP A 284 -4.33 15.96 34.54
C ASP A 284 -3.19 16.73 33.83
N GLN A 285 -1.93 16.33 34.03
CA GLN A 285 -0.77 16.80 33.26
C GLN A 285 -0.50 15.87 32.09
N TRP A 286 -0.30 16.42 30.89
CA TRP A 286 0.02 15.63 29.71
C TRP A 286 1.37 14.92 29.87
N VAL A 287 1.43 13.65 29.46
CA VAL A 287 2.66 12.85 29.44
C VAL A 287 2.86 12.17 28.09
N LEU A 288 4.11 12.00 27.70
CA LEU A 288 4.47 11.35 26.45
C LEU A 288 4.29 9.83 26.56
N PHE A 289 3.59 9.27 25.57
CA PHE A 289 3.55 7.83 25.29
C PHE A 289 4.21 7.56 23.94
N GLU A 290 5.21 6.68 23.92
CA GLU A 290 5.88 6.22 22.71
C GLU A 290 5.09 5.10 22.05
N TYR A 291 4.92 5.13 20.72
CA TYR A 291 4.17 4.11 19.98
C TYR A 291 5.08 3.14 19.23
N ASP A 292 4.99 1.86 19.59
CA ASP A 292 5.50 0.75 18.79
C ASP A 292 4.39 0.25 17.85
N LYS A 293 4.53 0.58 16.55
CA LYS A 293 3.59 0.19 15.49
C LYS A 293 3.51 -1.32 15.29
N LYS A 294 4.60 -2.06 15.48
CA LYS A 294 4.64 -3.51 15.24
C LYS A 294 3.84 -4.26 16.31
N SER A 295 3.95 -3.84 17.57
CA SER A 295 3.21 -4.45 18.68
C SER A 295 1.92 -3.70 19.04
N LYS A 296 1.55 -2.66 18.27
CA LYS A 296 0.43 -1.75 18.53
C LYS A 296 0.40 -1.25 19.98
N THR A 297 1.57 -1.01 20.57
CA THR A 297 1.70 -0.70 22.00
C THR A 297 2.11 0.76 22.19
N ILE A 298 1.39 1.48 23.05
CA ILE A 298 1.83 2.76 23.59
C ILE A 298 2.48 2.55 24.95
N THR A 299 3.61 3.20 25.22
CA THR A 299 4.34 3.08 26.49
C THR A 299 4.75 4.44 27.03
N HIS A 300 4.45 4.69 28.31
CA HIS A 300 4.99 5.82 29.06
C HIS A 300 6.01 5.30 30.07
N HIS A 301 7.20 5.88 30.05
CA HIS A 301 8.24 5.64 31.04
C HIS A 301 8.08 6.65 32.17
N PHE A 302 7.90 6.15 33.40
CA PHE A 302 7.71 7.03 34.54
C PHE A 302 8.97 7.82 34.81
N GLU A 303 8.82 9.14 34.98
CA GLU A 303 9.93 10.00 35.38
C GLU A 303 10.34 9.69 36.83
N LYS A 304 11.64 9.88 37.14
CA LYS A 304 12.18 9.63 38.49
C LYS A 304 11.56 10.52 39.58
N ILE A 305 10.88 11.59 39.20
CA ILE A 305 10.35 12.64 40.09
C ILE A 305 8.85 12.45 40.36
N LEU A 306 8.19 11.42 39.81
CA LEU A 306 6.81 11.17 40.21
C LEU A 306 6.76 10.88 41.73
N ASP A 307 6.10 11.76 42.48
CA ASP A 307 6.02 11.67 43.94
C ASP A 307 5.42 10.34 44.37
N LYS A 308 5.76 9.87 45.58
CA LYS A 308 5.11 8.66 46.12
C LYS A 308 3.67 8.97 46.47
N GLY A 309 2.75 8.12 46.04
CA GLY A 309 1.34 8.34 46.37
C GLY A 309 0.37 7.77 45.35
N THR A 310 -0.87 8.25 45.44
CA THR A 310 -1.93 7.88 44.50
C THR A 310 -2.00 8.90 43.38
N HIS A 311 -1.92 8.42 42.15
CA HIS A 311 -2.01 9.21 40.93
C HIS A 311 -3.20 8.76 40.08
N THR A 312 -3.65 9.63 39.20
CA THR A 312 -4.69 9.32 38.21
C THR A 312 -4.07 9.23 36.83
N LEU A 313 -4.23 8.09 36.15
CA LEU A 313 -3.88 7.93 34.74
C LEU A 313 -5.13 8.10 33.87
N LYS A 314 -5.03 8.91 32.82
CA LYS A 314 -6.06 9.07 31.79
C LYS A 314 -5.44 8.91 30.41
N ILE A 315 -6.06 8.12 29.55
CA ILE A 315 -5.68 7.97 28.13
C ILE A 315 -6.92 8.26 27.29
N GLU A 316 -6.83 9.26 26.41
CA GLU A 316 -7.81 9.50 25.35
C GLU A 316 -7.30 8.91 24.05
N LEU A 317 -8.08 8.04 23.41
CA LEU A 317 -7.79 7.43 22.11
C LEU A 317 -8.89 7.78 21.12
N ARG A 318 -8.51 8.32 19.97
CA ARG A 318 -9.41 8.74 18.89
C ARG A 318 -9.01 8.08 17.58
N ASP A 319 -9.99 7.61 16.82
CA ASP A 319 -9.77 7.19 15.44
C ASP A 319 -9.75 8.39 14.47
N GLY A 320 -9.66 8.08 13.17
CA GLY A 320 -9.66 9.09 12.11
C GLY A 320 -11.02 9.77 11.89
N LYS A 321 -12.12 9.22 12.43
CA LYS A 321 -13.45 9.83 12.43
C LYS A 321 -13.86 10.41 13.77
N ASN A 322 -12.91 10.59 14.68
CA ASN A 322 -13.09 11.14 16.01
C ASN A 322 -14.03 10.33 16.93
N ASN A 323 -14.23 9.03 16.71
CA ASN A 323 -14.82 8.19 17.75
C ASN A 323 -13.80 8.10 18.91
N LEU A 324 -14.27 8.30 20.13
CA LEU A 324 -13.42 8.49 21.32
C LEU A 324 -13.57 7.33 22.30
N LYS A 325 -12.45 6.78 22.74
CA LYS A 325 -12.33 5.91 23.90
C LYS A 325 -11.50 6.61 24.97
N VAL A 326 -11.98 6.59 26.21
CA VAL A 326 -11.22 7.10 27.36
C VAL A 326 -10.98 5.95 28.34
N PHE A 327 -9.72 5.72 28.69
CA PHE A 327 -9.32 4.95 29.85
C PHE A 327 -9.01 5.93 30.98
N LYS A 328 -9.55 5.69 32.18
CA LYS A 328 -9.24 6.50 33.37
C LYS A 328 -9.25 5.59 34.59
N ASP A 329 -8.13 5.54 35.31
CA ASP A 329 -8.02 4.75 36.54
C ASP A 329 -6.94 5.35 37.48
N LYS A 330 -6.92 4.91 38.72
CA LYS A 330 -5.94 5.32 39.73
C LYS A 330 -4.86 4.27 39.90
N PHE A 331 -3.65 4.71 40.21
CA PHE A 331 -2.55 3.82 40.57
C PHE A 331 -1.72 4.40 41.71
N ILE A 332 -1.04 3.53 42.44
CA ILE A 332 -0.06 3.88 43.48
C ILE A 332 1.35 3.79 42.89
N LYS A 333 2.21 4.76 43.19
CA LYS A 333 3.61 4.84 42.77
C LYS A 333 4.56 4.90 43.96
#